data_AF-A0A6A7C1M4-F1
#
_entry.id   AF-A0A6A7C1M4-F1
#
_cell.length_a   1.000
_cell.length_b   1.000
_cell.length_c   1.000
_cell.angle_alpha   90.00
_cell.angle_beta   90.00
_cell.angle_gamma   90.00
#
_symmetry.space_group_name_H-M   'P 1'
#
loop_
_entity.id
_entity.type
_entity.pdbx_description
1 polymer ?
#
loop_
_entity_poly.entity_id
_entity_poly.type
_entity_poly.pdbx_seq_one_letter_code
_entity_poly.pdbx_strand_id
1 'polypeptide(L)'
;MTKASVEANTSLFLRLPNKLLKLIDLVPDTVIDLGKPGTVPSNALVGRCYHRTYEVLDASPYLQPISPSLLNAETVESSPDDLPKTNQNTIDSSTRQNLTQSEIESLKRGPITGTALITKLVENHTALAEKTSYSKAKYLLRKRTKYLKRITLLPMSIPNLTTHLLDKDPSRIMHIRPETLSLLLSHANIHYSSAKRYLVIDETGGLVVAAMAERMGLLSTHYRDLPTSHGRDSPPSRYRDFPLPARGNSITLLHTSIQPNISLLKHFGYDSNSPDSTHALHTHLKPLSWLQLLHPGEDGMYTEPPGVGAEELGGYKPAKRASYFRKRRRWERCRSIVDETRRGGFDGLVVVSCLEPVGALGHLLPLVKGG
;
A
#
# COMPACT_ATOMS: atom_id res chain seq x y z
N MET A 1 -3.24 -1.34 -16.25
CA MET A 1 -4.57 -1.43 -15.61
C MET A 1 -4.44 -2.22 -14.32
N THR A 2 -4.83 -1.67 -13.16
CA THR A 2 -4.95 -2.46 -11.92
C THR A 2 -5.89 -3.65 -12.16
N LYS A 3 -5.58 -4.82 -11.58
CA LYS A 3 -6.42 -6.02 -11.73
C LYS A 3 -7.86 -5.69 -11.34
N ALA A 4 -8.83 -6.11 -12.14
CA ALA A 4 -10.24 -5.78 -11.93
C ALA A 4 -10.86 -6.50 -10.72
N SER A 5 -10.27 -7.63 -10.32
CA SER A 5 -10.78 -8.54 -9.30
C SER A 5 -9.73 -8.92 -8.27
N VAL A 6 -10.21 -9.33 -7.10
CA VAL A 6 -9.43 -9.82 -5.97
C VAL A 6 -8.84 -11.20 -6.27
N GLU A 7 -7.58 -11.40 -5.90
CA GLU A 7 -6.87 -12.67 -6.04
C GLU A 7 -6.43 -13.21 -4.68
N ALA A 8 -6.36 -14.54 -4.58
CA ALA A 8 -5.76 -15.21 -3.43
C ALA A 8 -4.29 -14.78 -3.22
N ASN A 9 -3.85 -14.81 -1.96
CA ASN A 9 -2.49 -14.49 -1.52
C ASN A 9 -2.03 -13.07 -1.90
N THR A 10 -2.97 -12.12 -1.93
CA THR A 10 -2.67 -10.70 -2.15
C THR A 10 -3.07 -9.86 -0.94
N SER A 11 -2.32 -8.78 -0.68
CA SER A 11 -2.75 -7.76 0.27
C SER A 11 -3.82 -6.88 -0.36
N LEU A 12 -4.86 -6.52 0.39
CA LEU A 12 -5.88 -5.56 -0.04
C LEU A 12 -6.46 -4.77 1.14
N PHE A 13 -7.31 -3.79 0.84
CA PHE A 13 -8.02 -3.01 1.85
C PHE A 13 -9.51 -3.32 1.85
N LEU A 14 -10.07 -3.42 3.04
CA LEU A 14 -11.51 -3.38 3.27
C LEU A 14 -11.87 -2.01 3.85
N ARG A 15 -12.68 -1.24 3.12
CA ARG A 15 -13.29 -0.03 3.68
C ARG A 15 -14.51 -0.44 4.50
N LEU A 16 -14.47 -0.16 5.78
CA LEU A 16 -15.53 -0.46 6.73
C LEU A 16 -16.63 0.64 6.69
N PRO A 17 -17.81 0.42 7.30
CA PRO A 17 -18.90 1.40 7.29
C PRO A 17 -18.54 2.76 7.90
N ASN A 18 -17.57 2.78 8.83
CA ASN A 18 -17.02 3.99 9.43
C ASN A 18 -15.94 4.68 8.56
N LYS A 19 -15.78 4.23 7.31
CA LYS A 19 -14.80 4.69 6.31
C LYS A 19 -13.34 4.34 6.60
N LEU A 20 -13.03 3.71 7.74
CA LEU A 20 -11.67 3.26 8.03
C LEU A 20 -11.26 2.15 7.06
N LEU A 21 -9.98 2.16 6.69
CA LEU A 21 -9.36 1.12 5.89
C LEU A 21 -8.74 0.05 6.78
N LYS A 22 -9.19 -1.19 6.63
CA LYS A 22 -8.58 -2.37 7.24
C LYS A 22 -7.70 -3.07 6.21
N LEU A 23 -6.40 -3.10 6.45
CA LEU A 23 -5.45 -3.89 5.67
C LEU A 23 -5.61 -5.38 6.02
N ILE A 24 -5.68 -6.23 5.00
CA ILE A 24 -5.69 -7.69 5.13
C ILE A 24 -4.75 -8.33 4.12
N ASP A 25 -4.15 -9.46 4.50
CA ASP A 25 -3.49 -10.38 3.58
C ASP A 25 -4.46 -11.52 3.31
N LEU A 26 -4.87 -11.70 2.05
CA LEU A 26 -5.92 -12.64 1.69
C LEU A 26 -5.38 -14.07 1.55
N VAL A 27 -5.22 -14.75 2.69
CA VAL A 27 -4.85 -16.17 2.72
C VAL A 27 -6.10 -17.02 2.52
N PRO A 28 -6.15 -17.92 1.51
CA PRO A 28 -7.28 -18.84 1.30
C PRO A 28 -7.59 -19.68 2.53
N ASP A 29 -8.84 -20.15 2.62
CA ASP A 29 -9.32 -21.06 3.67
C ASP A 29 -9.18 -20.51 5.11
N THR A 30 -9.09 -19.19 5.24
CA THR A 30 -9.11 -18.48 6.53
C THR A 30 -10.40 -17.71 6.76
N VAL A 31 -10.66 -17.34 8.01
CA VAL A 31 -11.76 -16.44 8.40
C VAL A 31 -11.20 -15.05 8.69
N ILE A 32 -11.80 -14.03 8.08
CA ILE A 32 -11.43 -12.64 8.25
C ILE A 32 -12.40 -11.98 9.23
N ASP A 33 -11.88 -11.53 10.35
CA ASP A 33 -12.63 -10.67 11.27
C ASP A 33 -12.75 -9.26 10.68
N LEU A 34 -13.94 -8.68 10.70
CA LEU A 34 -14.23 -7.31 10.25
C LEU A 34 -14.53 -6.38 11.44
N GLY A 35 -14.58 -6.90 12.66
CA GLY A 35 -15.05 -6.21 13.85
C GLY A 35 -16.57 -6.11 13.86
N LYS A 36 -17.12 -4.89 13.89
CA LYS A 36 -18.58 -4.67 13.98
C LYS A 36 -19.40 -5.32 12.86
N PRO A 37 -18.96 -5.33 11.58
CA PRO A 37 -19.67 -6.04 10.51
C PRO A 37 -19.71 -7.56 10.66
N GLY A 38 -18.94 -8.16 11.57
CA GLY A 38 -18.89 -9.61 11.78
C GLY A 38 -17.64 -10.25 11.19
N THR A 39 -17.75 -11.49 10.76
CA THR A 39 -16.66 -12.25 10.13
C THR A 39 -17.06 -12.70 8.72
N VAL A 40 -16.08 -12.95 7.86
CA VAL A 40 -16.32 -13.45 6.50
C VAL A 40 -15.25 -14.49 6.13
N PRO A 41 -15.60 -15.59 5.44
CA PRO A 41 -14.59 -16.49 4.89
C PRO A 41 -13.80 -15.78 3.78
N SER A 42 -12.48 -15.90 3.82
CA SER A 42 -11.55 -15.33 2.83
C SER A 42 -11.93 -15.67 1.38
N ASN A 43 -12.32 -16.92 1.14
CA ASN A 43 -12.73 -17.41 -0.18
C ASN A 43 -13.92 -16.65 -0.78
N ALA A 44 -14.78 -16.02 0.04
CA ALA A 44 -15.90 -15.22 -0.45
C ALA A 44 -15.47 -13.88 -1.09
N LEU A 45 -14.24 -13.43 -0.80
CA LEU A 45 -13.63 -12.23 -1.37
C LEU A 45 -12.94 -12.51 -2.70
N VAL A 46 -12.42 -13.72 -2.91
CA VAL A 46 -11.68 -14.08 -4.12
C VAL A 46 -12.59 -13.95 -5.36
N GLY A 47 -12.05 -13.37 -6.44
CA GLY A 47 -12.77 -13.13 -7.69
C GLY A 47 -13.74 -11.94 -7.67
N ARG A 48 -13.99 -11.33 -6.50
CA ARG A 48 -14.86 -10.14 -6.40
C ARG A 48 -14.19 -8.92 -7.00
N CYS A 49 -14.98 -8.06 -7.63
CA CYS A 49 -14.44 -6.82 -8.21
C CYS A 49 -14.03 -5.84 -7.10
N TYR A 50 -12.90 -5.16 -7.32
CA TYR A 50 -12.53 -4.00 -6.53
C TYR A 50 -13.52 -2.84 -6.72
N HIS A 51 -13.51 -1.91 -5.77
CA HIS A 51 -14.36 -0.73 -5.68
C HIS A 51 -15.87 -1.02 -5.60
N ARG A 52 -16.27 -2.28 -5.38
CA ARG A 52 -17.65 -2.67 -5.10
C ARG A 52 -17.90 -2.84 -3.61
N THR A 53 -19.10 -2.47 -3.20
CA THR A 53 -19.59 -2.65 -1.84
C THR A 53 -20.42 -3.92 -1.75
N TYR A 54 -20.18 -4.69 -0.70
CA TYR A 54 -20.86 -5.93 -0.40
C TYR A 54 -21.45 -5.86 1.01
N GLU A 55 -22.61 -6.47 1.19
CA GLU A 55 -23.22 -6.71 2.49
C GLU A 55 -22.84 -8.11 3.00
N VAL A 56 -22.42 -8.14 4.27
CA VAL A 56 -22.04 -9.34 5.01
C VAL A 56 -23.31 -9.86 5.70
N LEU A 57 -23.68 -11.10 5.39
CA LEU A 57 -24.87 -11.74 5.91
C LEU A 57 -24.46 -12.78 6.96
N ASP A 58 -25.03 -12.72 8.16
CA ASP A 58 -24.61 -13.59 9.28
C ASP A 58 -24.85 -15.09 9.01
N ALA A 59 -25.84 -15.43 8.19
CA ALA A 59 -26.25 -16.80 7.90
C ALA A 59 -25.71 -17.34 6.56
N SER A 60 -24.88 -16.58 5.84
CA SER A 60 -24.41 -16.96 4.50
C SER A 60 -22.90 -16.84 4.38
N PRO A 61 -22.23 -17.84 3.78
CA PRO A 61 -20.82 -17.71 3.42
C PRO A 61 -20.62 -16.74 2.24
N TYR A 62 -21.69 -16.30 1.58
CA TYR A 62 -21.63 -15.44 0.41
C TYR A 62 -21.86 -13.97 0.75
N LEU A 63 -21.14 -13.12 0.03
CA LEU A 63 -21.33 -11.68 0.04
C LEU A 63 -22.40 -11.25 -0.95
N GLN A 64 -23.34 -10.41 -0.47
CA GLN A 64 -24.38 -9.84 -1.33
C GLN A 64 -23.86 -8.52 -1.94
N PRO A 65 -23.73 -8.42 -3.28
CA PRO A 65 -23.31 -7.19 -3.92
C PRO A 65 -24.39 -6.11 -3.77
N ILE A 66 -23.97 -4.88 -3.47
CA ILE A 66 -24.86 -3.73 -3.40
C ILE A 66 -24.77 -2.93 -4.69
N SER A 67 -25.94 -2.62 -5.28
CA SER A 67 -26.00 -1.85 -6.52
C SER A 67 -25.58 -0.39 -6.29
N PRO A 68 -24.91 0.25 -7.27
CA PRO A 68 -24.60 1.67 -7.20
C PRO A 68 -25.83 2.55 -6.99
N SER A 69 -26.96 2.22 -7.61
CA SER A 69 -28.23 2.95 -7.44
C SER A 69 -28.70 2.96 -5.98
N LEU A 70 -28.56 1.84 -5.26
CA LEU A 70 -28.92 1.76 -3.85
C LEU A 70 -27.95 2.57 -2.98
N LEU A 71 -26.65 2.53 -3.26
CA LEU A 71 -25.67 3.38 -2.57
C LEU A 71 -25.94 4.88 -2.79
N ASN A 72 -26.29 5.26 -4.02
CA ASN A 72 -26.61 6.64 -4.38
C ASN A 72 -27.91 7.09 -3.70
N ALA A 73 -28.96 6.27 -3.70
CA ALA A 73 -30.21 6.56 -2.98
C ALA A 73 -30.01 6.68 -1.46
N GLU A 74 -28.99 6.02 -0.91
CA GLU A 74 -28.61 6.16 0.49
C GLU A 74 -27.64 7.31 0.76
N THR A 75 -27.09 7.93 -0.27
CA THR A 75 -26.30 9.16 -0.13
C THR A 75 -27.29 10.27 0.22
N VAL A 76 -27.09 10.85 1.39
CA VAL A 76 -28.13 11.71 1.95
C VAL A 76 -28.04 13.10 1.36
N GLU A 77 -28.85 13.34 0.34
CA GLU A 77 -29.14 14.69 -0.13
C GLU A 77 -30.17 15.32 0.82
N SER A 78 -29.91 16.55 1.23
CA SER A 78 -30.92 17.33 1.94
C SER A 78 -32.03 17.66 0.96
N SER A 79 -33.18 17.00 1.10
CA SER A 79 -34.40 17.50 0.48
C SER A 79 -34.67 18.89 1.08
N PRO A 80 -34.91 19.93 0.26
CA PRO A 80 -35.38 21.20 0.77
C PRO A 80 -36.69 20.94 1.53
N ASP A 81 -36.69 21.22 2.84
CA ASP A 81 -37.94 21.30 3.61
C ASP A 81 -38.55 22.67 3.25
N ASP A 82 -39.85 22.72 2.91
CA ASP A 82 -40.55 23.97 2.54
C ASP A 82 -40.59 25.00 3.70
N LEU A 83 -40.33 24.57 4.94
CA LEU A 83 -40.33 25.40 6.13
C LEU A 83 -39.02 25.26 6.93
N PRO A 84 -38.39 26.38 7.35
CA PRO A 84 -37.18 26.34 8.16
C PRO A 84 -37.50 25.82 9.57
N LYS A 85 -37.11 24.57 9.84
CA LYS A 85 -37.17 23.99 11.19
C LYS A 85 -35.98 24.45 12.02
N THR A 86 -36.19 24.61 13.31
CA THR A 86 -35.14 24.95 14.29
C THR A 86 -35.11 23.95 15.43
N ASN A 87 -33.96 23.81 16.07
CA ASN A 87 -33.77 22.99 17.26
C ASN A 87 -34.08 23.73 18.58
N GLN A 88 -34.59 24.97 18.52
CA GLN A 88 -34.85 25.82 19.71
C GLN A 88 -35.68 25.12 20.80
N ASN A 89 -36.68 24.31 20.43
CA ASN A 89 -37.55 23.59 21.36
C ASN A 89 -37.18 22.10 21.50
N THR A 90 -36.01 21.68 21.02
CA THR A 90 -35.56 20.29 21.12
C THR A 90 -35.07 19.99 22.54
N ILE A 91 -35.79 19.15 23.26
CA ILE A 91 -35.42 18.68 24.61
C ILE A 91 -34.66 17.35 24.50
N ASP A 92 -33.43 17.27 25.02
CA ASP A 92 -32.69 16.00 25.05
C ASP A 92 -33.28 15.04 26.09
N SER A 93 -33.84 13.93 25.63
CA SER A 93 -34.46 12.92 26.49
C SER A 93 -34.26 11.52 25.89
N SER A 94 -33.95 10.56 26.76
CA SER A 94 -33.86 9.14 26.41
C SER A 94 -35.19 8.56 25.89
N THR A 95 -36.32 9.17 26.27
CA THR A 95 -37.67 8.77 25.82
C THR A 95 -37.94 9.06 24.35
N ARG A 96 -37.03 9.73 23.63
CA ARG A 96 -37.17 10.00 22.19
C ARG A 96 -37.04 8.76 21.31
N GLN A 97 -36.53 7.66 21.84
CA GLN A 97 -36.46 6.36 21.17
C GLN A 97 -37.23 5.34 21.99
N ASN A 98 -38.32 4.81 21.43
CA ASN A 98 -39.19 3.88 22.14
C ASN A 98 -38.57 2.48 22.25
N LEU A 99 -37.67 2.10 21.34
CA LEU A 99 -36.98 0.81 21.41
C LEU A 99 -35.81 0.86 22.40
N THR A 100 -35.87 -0.05 23.37
CA THR A 100 -34.80 -0.26 24.35
C THR A 100 -33.58 -0.93 23.73
N GLN A 101 -32.44 -0.87 24.43
CA GLN A 101 -31.21 -1.51 23.96
C GLN A 101 -31.36 -3.04 23.86
N SER A 102 -31.99 -3.69 24.84
CA SER A 102 -32.21 -5.14 24.85
C SER A 102 -33.09 -5.61 23.69
N GLU A 103 -34.11 -4.83 23.32
CA GLU A 103 -34.95 -5.09 22.15
C GLU A 103 -34.14 -4.96 20.86
N ILE A 104 -33.32 -3.91 20.72
CA ILE A 104 -32.45 -3.72 19.55
C ILE A 104 -31.47 -4.89 19.40
N GLU A 105 -30.90 -5.37 20.50
CA GLU A 105 -29.99 -6.53 20.51
C GLU A 105 -30.72 -7.85 20.18
N SER A 106 -31.97 -7.98 20.62
CA SER A 106 -32.81 -9.13 20.27
C SER A 106 -33.17 -9.11 18.77
N LEU A 107 -33.49 -7.93 18.22
CA LEU A 107 -33.74 -7.76 16.79
C LEU A 107 -32.50 -8.15 15.98
N LYS A 108 -31.29 -7.70 16.38
CA LYS A 108 -30.04 -8.06 15.70
C LYS A 108 -29.72 -9.55 15.71
N ARG A 109 -30.18 -10.30 16.72
CA ARG A 109 -30.01 -11.75 16.80
C ARG A 109 -31.02 -12.51 15.92
N GLY A 110 -32.14 -11.87 15.59
CA GLY A 110 -33.14 -12.42 14.68
C GLY A 110 -32.79 -12.23 13.20
N PRO A 111 -33.64 -12.72 12.28
CA PRO A 111 -33.40 -12.68 10.83
C PRO A 111 -33.69 -11.31 10.19
N ILE A 112 -33.64 -10.21 10.96
CA ILE A 112 -33.95 -8.88 10.44
C ILE A 112 -32.77 -8.33 9.64
N THR A 113 -33.04 -7.77 8.47
CA THR A 113 -31.99 -7.08 7.69
C THR A 113 -31.61 -5.76 8.35
N GLY A 114 -30.38 -5.29 8.10
CA GLY A 114 -29.92 -4.00 8.62
C GLY A 114 -30.81 -2.84 8.17
N THR A 115 -31.34 -2.89 6.94
CA THR A 115 -32.28 -1.90 6.40
C THR A 115 -33.60 -1.91 7.16
N ALA A 116 -34.21 -3.07 7.37
CA ALA A 116 -35.47 -3.19 8.13
C ALA A 116 -35.31 -2.74 9.59
N LEU A 117 -34.17 -3.03 10.22
CA LEU A 117 -33.85 -2.55 11.57
C LEU A 117 -33.78 -1.01 11.61
N ILE A 118 -33.18 -0.38 10.60
CA ILE A 118 -33.10 1.08 10.52
C ILE A 118 -34.50 1.69 10.34
N THR A 119 -35.33 1.11 9.47
CA THR A 119 -36.73 1.56 9.28
C THR A 119 -37.49 1.51 10.60
N LYS A 120 -37.42 0.38 11.33
CA LYS A 120 -38.07 0.24 12.64
C LYS A 120 -37.56 1.26 13.66
N LEU A 121 -36.26 1.57 13.67
CA LEU A 121 -35.66 2.60 14.54
C LEU A 121 -36.08 4.03 14.20
N VAL A 122 -36.39 4.29 12.93
CA VAL A 122 -36.87 5.58 12.42
C VAL A 122 -38.33 5.78 12.79
N GLU A 123 -39.16 4.74 12.60
CA GLU A 123 -40.59 4.73 12.98
C GLU A 123 -40.80 4.91 14.49
N ASN A 124 -39.93 4.31 15.31
CA ASN A 124 -40.01 4.38 16.77
C ASN A 124 -39.31 5.62 17.39
N HIS A 125 -38.94 6.60 16.57
CA HIS A 125 -38.35 7.86 17.04
C HIS A 125 -39.40 8.97 17.12
N THR A 126 -39.86 9.30 18.31
CA THR A 126 -41.01 10.21 18.55
C THR A 126 -40.79 11.63 18.00
N ALA A 127 -39.58 12.16 18.14
CA ALA A 127 -39.25 13.54 17.78
C ALA A 127 -38.47 13.66 16.45
N LEU A 128 -38.67 12.74 15.49
CA LEU A 128 -37.90 12.78 14.24
C LEU A 128 -38.41 13.88 13.30
N ALA A 129 -39.70 14.17 13.33
CA ALA A 129 -40.34 15.19 12.51
C ALA A 129 -39.87 16.62 12.84
N GLU A 130 -39.55 16.89 14.12
CA GLU A 130 -38.99 18.16 14.63
C GLU A 130 -37.63 18.50 14.03
N LYS A 131 -36.87 17.49 13.59
CA LYS A 131 -35.52 17.68 13.07
C LYS A 131 -35.54 18.39 11.72
N THR A 132 -34.54 19.23 11.50
CA THR A 132 -34.21 19.78 10.18
C THR A 132 -33.86 18.66 9.19
N SER A 133 -34.01 18.92 7.89
CA SER A 133 -33.61 17.98 6.83
C SER A 133 -32.16 17.50 7.00
N TYR A 134 -31.22 18.40 7.29
CA TYR A 134 -29.82 18.07 7.59
C TYR A 134 -29.66 17.20 8.86
N SER A 135 -30.43 17.47 9.91
CA SER A 135 -30.37 16.69 11.15
C SER A 135 -30.95 15.29 10.97
N LYS A 136 -32.03 15.15 10.19
CA LYS A 136 -32.58 13.84 9.76
C LYS A 136 -31.56 13.08 8.95
N ALA A 137 -30.90 13.77 8.01
CA ALA A 137 -29.88 13.17 7.16
C ALA A 137 -28.69 12.62 7.94
N LYS A 138 -28.14 13.44 8.85
CA LYS A 138 -27.07 13.05 9.77
C LYS A 138 -27.49 11.87 10.67
N TYR A 139 -28.74 11.87 11.15
CA TYR A 139 -29.28 10.77 11.95
C TYR A 139 -29.31 9.46 11.16
N LEU A 140 -29.86 9.48 9.94
CA LEU A 140 -29.93 8.31 9.06
C LEU A 140 -28.54 7.78 8.70
N LEU A 141 -27.60 8.67 8.34
CA LEU A 141 -26.22 8.29 8.05
C LEU A 141 -25.59 7.54 9.23
N ARG A 142 -25.74 8.06 10.45
CA ARG A 142 -25.25 7.41 11.67
C ARG A 142 -25.87 6.03 11.88
N LYS A 143 -27.17 5.87 11.62
CA LYS A 143 -27.86 4.57 11.72
C LYS A 143 -27.37 3.60 10.65
N ARG A 144 -27.25 4.04 9.39
CA ARG A 144 -26.68 3.25 8.29
C ARG A 144 -25.27 2.77 8.63
N THR A 145 -24.36 3.66 9.03
CA THR A 145 -23.00 3.30 9.45
C THR A 145 -22.96 2.31 10.63
N LYS A 146 -23.94 2.36 11.54
CA LYS A 146 -23.97 1.50 12.73
C LYS A 146 -24.58 0.11 12.48
N TYR A 147 -25.60 0.02 11.63
CA TYR A 147 -26.43 -1.18 11.50
C TYR A 147 -26.26 -1.91 10.16
N LEU A 148 -25.74 -1.27 9.11
CA LEU A 148 -25.44 -1.94 7.85
C LEU A 148 -24.04 -2.59 7.92
N LYS A 149 -24.01 -3.91 7.76
CA LYS A 149 -22.78 -4.72 7.77
C LYS A 149 -22.16 -4.73 6.37
N ARG A 150 -21.68 -3.58 5.90
CA ARG A 150 -21.16 -3.44 4.53
C ARG A 150 -19.65 -3.21 4.51
N ILE A 151 -19.00 -3.77 3.50
CA ILE A 151 -17.57 -3.58 3.22
C ILE A 151 -17.38 -3.21 1.75
N THR A 152 -16.41 -2.35 1.46
CA THR A 152 -15.96 -2.08 0.08
C THR A 152 -14.56 -2.64 -0.10
N LEU A 153 -14.37 -3.46 -1.15
CA LEU A 153 -13.06 -4.04 -1.47
C LEU A 153 -12.24 -3.00 -2.23
N LEU A 154 -11.01 -2.74 -1.80
CA LEU A 154 -10.11 -1.78 -2.42
C LEU A 154 -8.74 -2.43 -2.65
N PRO A 155 -8.09 -2.12 -3.78
CA PRO A 155 -6.79 -2.69 -4.08
C PRO A 155 -5.71 -2.16 -3.14
N MET A 156 -4.64 -2.92 -2.97
CA MET A 156 -3.38 -2.39 -2.47
C MET A 156 -2.84 -1.38 -3.49
N SER A 157 -3.05 -0.11 -3.20
CA SER A 157 -2.57 1.02 -4.00
C SER A 157 -1.91 2.03 -3.10
N ILE A 158 -1.02 2.85 -3.67
CA ILE A 158 -0.31 3.89 -2.92
C ILE A 158 -1.27 4.81 -2.17
N PRO A 159 -2.35 5.36 -2.78
CA PRO A 159 -3.29 6.23 -2.05
C PRO A 159 -3.96 5.52 -0.86
N ASN A 160 -4.41 4.27 -1.03
CA ASN A 160 -5.06 3.54 0.06
C ASN A 160 -4.08 3.22 1.19
N LEU A 161 -2.84 2.84 0.86
CA LEU A 161 -1.79 2.59 1.84
C LEU A 161 -1.42 3.85 2.61
N THR A 162 -1.25 4.99 1.92
CA THR A 162 -0.98 6.28 2.56
C THR A 162 -2.11 6.68 3.51
N THR A 163 -3.38 6.59 3.08
CA THR A 163 -4.54 6.88 3.96
C THR A 163 -4.57 5.96 5.17
N HIS A 164 -4.36 4.65 4.98
CA HIS A 164 -4.33 3.69 6.08
C HIS A 164 -3.23 4.01 7.10
N LEU A 165 -2.02 4.33 6.63
CA LEU A 165 -0.89 4.66 7.49
C LEU A 165 -1.10 6.00 8.20
N LEU A 166 -1.69 7.00 7.56
CA LEU A 166 -2.05 8.26 8.22
C LEU A 166 -3.04 8.08 9.36
N ASP A 167 -4.03 7.20 9.18
CA ASP A 167 -5.03 6.93 10.23
C ASP A 167 -4.45 6.08 11.38
N LYS A 168 -3.56 5.13 11.06
CA LYS A 168 -3.08 4.12 12.02
C LYS A 168 -1.78 4.50 12.72
N ASP A 169 -0.81 5.02 11.98
CA ASP A 169 0.55 5.27 12.44
C ASP A 169 1.21 6.37 11.57
N PRO A 170 0.75 7.64 11.69
CA PRO A 170 1.15 8.71 10.78
C PRO A 170 2.64 9.06 10.91
N SER A 171 3.24 8.91 12.10
CA SER A 171 4.64 9.23 12.33
C SER A 171 5.58 8.32 11.54
N ARG A 172 5.21 7.06 11.30
CA ARG A 172 5.96 6.11 10.46
C ARG A 172 6.20 6.61 9.04
N ILE A 173 5.29 7.43 8.50
CA ILE A 173 5.39 8.03 7.17
C ILE A 173 5.60 9.54 7.24
N MET A 174 6.10 10.04 8.38
CA MET A 174 6.35 11.46 8.64
C MET A 174 5.15 12.36 8.32
N HIS A 175 3.94 11.87 8.59
CA HIS A 175 2.69 12.58 8.36
C HIS A 175 2.47 13.01 6.89
N ILE A 176 3.14 12.38 5.92
CA ILE A 176 2.98 12.74 4.51
C ILE A 176 1.55 12.45 4.03
N ARG A 177 0.89 13.47 3.48
CA ARG A 177 -0.47 13.35 2.94
C ARG A 177 -0.47 12.92 1.47
N PRO A 178 -1.55 12.28 0.97
CA PRO A 178 -1.60 11.80 -0.42
C PRO A 178 -1.33 12.89 -1.47
N GLU A 179 -1.84 14.10 -1.24
CA GLU A 179 -1.62 15.27 -2.09
C GLU A 179 -0.15 15.73 -2.03
N THR A 180 0.48 15.74 -0.86
CA THR A 180 1.90 16.08 -0.69
C THR A 180 2.80 15.08 -1.41
N LEU A 181 2.51 13.78 -1.27
CA LEU A 181 3.21 12.72 -1.99
C LEU A 181 3.05 12.89 -3.51
N SER A 182 1.84 13.17 -3.98
CA SER A 182 1.57 13.37 -5.41
C SER A 182 2.29 14.60 -5.99
N LEU A 183 2.34 15.68 -5.22
CA LEU A 183 3.02 16.93 -5.58
C LEU A 183 4.54 16.71 -5.64
N LEU A 184 5.11 16.01 -4.65
CA LEU A 184 6.52 15.63 -4.62
C LEU A 184 6.92 14.82 -5.85
N LEU A 185 6.15 13.79 -6.21
CA LEU A 185 6.42 12.97 -7.39
C LEU A 185 6.29 13.76 -8.70
N SER A 186 5.43 14.76 -8.73
CA SER A 186 5.22 15.61 -9.91
C SER A 186 6.33 16.65 -10.07
N HIS A 187 6.76 17.29 -8.97
CA HIS A 187 7.90 18.21 -8.99
C HIS A 187 9.22 17.52 -9.31
N ALA A 188 9.44 16.30 -8.80
CA ALA A 188 10.60 15.49 -9.15
C ALA A 188 10.50 14.88 -10.56
N ASN A 189 9.42 15.16 -11.30
CA ASN A 189 9.17 14.68 -12.65
C ASN A 189 9.30 13.15 -12.76
N ILE A 190 8.65 12.43 -11.83
CA ILE A 190 8.66 10.97 -11.78
C ILE A 190 7.63 10.41 -12.77
N HIS A 191 8.12 9.70 -13.79
CA HIS A 191 7.33 9.03 -14.81
C HIS A 191 8.11 7.87 -15.43
N TYR A 192 7.42 6.94 -16.09
CA TYR A 192 8.03 5.90 -16.90
C TYR A 192 8.92 6.50 -18.01
N SER A 193 10.18 6.08 -18.07
CA SER A 193 11.13 6.47 -19.11
C SER A 193 12.12 5.32 -19.39
N SER A 194 12.89 5.43 -20.48
CA SER A 194 13.82 4.41 -20.93
C SER A 194 15.15 4.40 -20.16
N ALA A 195 15.52 5.47 -19.45
CA ALA A 195 16.85 5.54 -18.83
C ALA A 195 16.99 6.56 -17.67
N LYS A 196 15.91 7.02 -17.03
CA LYS A 196 16.04 8.04 -15.97
C LYS A 196 16.58 7.49 -14.66
N ARG A 197 17.50 8.20 -14.03
CA ARG A 197 18.11 7.84 -12.75
C ARG A 197 17.66 8.83 -11.70
N TYR A 198 17.03 8.34 -10.63
CA TYR A 198 16.58 9.16 -9.52
C TYR A 198 17.37 8.83 -8.26
N LEU A 199 17.82 9.86 -7.55
CA LEU A 199 18.45 9.75 -6.25
C LEU A 199 17.40 10.04 -5.17
N VAL A 200 17.30 9.17 -4.18
CA VAL A 200 16.19 9.20 -3.20
C VAL A 200 16.73 8.97 -1.80
N ILE A 201 16.26 9.77 -0.84
CA ILE A 201 16.26 9.42 0.57
C ILE A 201 14.81 9.20 0.97
N ASP A 202 14.51 8.03 1.53
CA ASP A 202 13.17 7.65 1.96
C ASP A 202 13.20 7.04 3.37
N GLU A 203 12.77 7.82 4.36
CA GLU A 203 12.60 7.38 5.75
C GLU A 203 11.15 6.96 6.09
N THR A 204 10.27 6.85 5.10
CA THR A 204 8.86 6.45 5.29
C THR A 204 8.65 4.92 5.28
N GLY A 205 9.72 4.14 5.45
CA GLY A 205 9.67 2.68 5.37
C GLY A 205 9.46 2.15 3.95
N GLY A 206 9.73 2.97 2.93
CA GLY A 206 9.60 2.63 1.51
C GLY A 206 8.31 3.12 0.84
N LEU A 207 7.49 3.96 1.47
CA LEU A 207 6.26 4.47 0.84
C LEU A 207 6.58 5.36 -0.37
N VAL A 208 7.59 6.24 -0.27
CA VAL A 208 7.98 7.12 -1.38
C VAL A 208 8.61 6.30 -2.50
N VAL A 209 9.49 5.35 -2.16
CA VAL A 209 10.07 4.40 -3.13
C VAL A 209 8.97 3.61 -3.83
N ALA A 210 7.96 3.14 -3.09
CA ALA A 210 6.81 2.44 -3.67
C ALA A 210 6.05 3.34 -4.65
N ALA A 211 5.76 4.58 -4.27
CA ALA A 211 5.03 5.53 -5.10
C ALA A 211 5.79 5.90 -6.38
N MET A 212 7.11 6.08 -6.27
CA MET A 212 8.00 6.27 -7.40
C MET A 212 7.97 5.05 -8.32
N ALA A 213 8.12 3.85 -7.75
CA ALA A 213 8.10 2.61 -8.50
C ALA A 213 6.75 2.38 -9.21
N GLU A 214 5.61 2.72 -8.60
CA GLU A 214 4.30 2.66 -9.24
C GLU A 214 4.23 3.57 -10.48
N ARG A 215 4.65 4.84 -10.34
CA ARG A 215 4.70 5.83 -11.44
C ARG A 215 5.66 5.43 -12.57
N MET A 216 6.70 4.68 -12.25
CA MET A 216 7.65 4.12 -13.21
C MET A 216 7.21 2.77 -13.79
N GLY A 217 6.04 2.24 -13.42
CA GLY A 217 5.56 0.94 -13.89
C GLY A 217 6.30 -0.28 -13.33
N LEU A 218 7.02 -0.12 -12.21
CA LEU A 218 7.86 -1.15 -11.58
C LEU A 218 7.12 -1.98 -10.52
N LEU A 219 5.98 -1.52 -10.00
CA LEU A 219 5.17 -2.23 -9.00
C LEU A 219 4.05 -3.09 -9.59
N SER A 220 4.11 -3.39 -10.88
CA SER A 220 3.02 -4.10 -11.51
C SER A 220 3.14 -5.62 -11.44
N THR A 221 2.08 -6.22 -10.95
CA THR A 221 1.73 -7.64 -11.13
C THR A 221 1.62 -8.06 -12.61
N HIS A 222 1.66 -7.11 -13.56
CA HIS A 222 1.69 -7.34 -15.02
C HIS A 222 2.92 -8.09 -15.53
N TYR A 223 3.99 -8.23 -14.73
CA TYR A 223 5.11 -9.07 -15.14
C TYR A 223 4.77 -10.56 -15.24
N ARG A 224 3.59 -11.00 -14.75
CA ARG A 224 3.10 -12.37 -14.96
C ARG A 224 2.38 -12.58 -16.30
N ASP A 225 1.92 -11.51 -16.97
CA ASP A 225 1.12 -11.60 -18.21
C ASP A 225 1.87 -11.15 -19.47
N LEU A 226 3.14 -10.76 -19.36
CA LEU A 226 4.02 -10.81 -20.53
C LEU A 226 4.08 -12.28 -20.95
N PRO A 227 3.87 -12.62 -22.23
CA PRO A 227 4.03 -13.99 -22.69
C PRO A 227 5.44 -14.41 -22.28
N THR A 228 5.53 -15.31 -21.31
CA THR A 228 6.72 -16.11 -21.14
C THR A 228 6.89 -16.75 -22.50
N SER A 229 7.94 -16.35 -23.21
CA SER A 229 8.43 -17.10 -24.36
C SER A 229 8.95 -18.43 -23.81
N HIS A 230 8.04 -19.30 -23.37
CA HIS A 230 8.27 -20.72 -23.20
C HIS A 230 8.35 -21.30 -24.61
N GLY A 231 9.50 -21.05 -25.23
CA GLY A 231 9.80 -21.41 -26.59
C GLY A 231 11.25 -21.05 -26.89
N ARG A 232 12.11 -22.07 -26.76
CA ARG A 232 13.52 -22.19 -27.18
C ARG A 232 14.56 -21.83 -26.12
N ASP A 233 15.27 -22.87 -25.69
CA ASP A 233 16.65 -22.90 -25.19
C ASP A 233 17.11 -21.68 -24.39
N SER A 234 16.62 -21.58 -23.16
CA SER A 234 17.21 -20.68 -22.16
C SER A 234 18.60 -21.20 -21.80
N PRO A 235 19.69 -20.43 -22.00
CA PRO A 235 21.02 -20.82 -21.52
C PRO A 235 21.00 -21.01 -19.99
N PRO A 236 21.94 -21.77 -19.42
CA PRO A 236 21.92 -22.12 -17.99
C PRO A 236 21.78 -20.85 -17.15
N SER A 237 20.79 -20.88 -16.24
CA SER A 237 20.40 -19.79 -15.34
C SER A 237 21.64 -19.05 -14.82
N ARG A 238 21.92 -17.86 -15.38
CA ARG A 238 22.90 -16.93 -14.81
C ARG A 238 22.52 -16.70 -13.35
N TYR A 239 23.49 -16.78 -12.44
CA TYR A 239 23.24 -16.69 -11.00
C TYR A 239 22.43 -15.44 -10.68
N ARG A 240 21.22 -15.65 -10.14
CA ARG A 240 20.18 -14.63 -9.93
C ARG A 240 20.56 -13.53 -8.94
N ASP A 241 21.64 -13.70 -8.18
CA ASP A 241 22.08 -12.74 -7.16
C ASP A 241 22.77 -11.49 -7.73
N PHE A 242 23.12 -11.48 -9.02
CA PHE A 242 23.68 -10.32 -9.70
C PHE A 242 22.77 -9.86 -10.85
N PRO A 243 21.89 -8.88 -10.60
CA PRO A 243 21.01 -8.36 -11.63
C PRO A 243 21.83 -7.64 -12.72
N LEU A 244 21.43 -7.83 -13.98
CA LEU A 244 21.90 -6.96 -15.06
C LEU A 244 21.45 -5.51 -14.78
N PRO A 245 22.19 -4.50 -15.27
CA PRO A 245 21.77 -3.10 -15.18
C PRO A 245 20.32 -2.93 -15.66
N ALA A 246 19.56 -2.11 -14.94
CA ALA A 246 18.19 -1.78 -15.30
C ALA A 246 18.13 -1.25 -16.75
N ARG A 247 17.23 -1.81 -17.56
CA ARG A 247 17.00 -1.37 -18.95
C ARG A 247 16.10 -0.13 -19.05
N GLY A 248 15.76 0.47 -17.90
CA GLY A 248 14.77 1.52 -17.74
C GLY A 248 15.14 2.41 -16.55
N ASN A 249 14.16 3.09 -15.98
CA ASN A 249 14.37 3.97 -14.84
C ASN A 249 14.99 3.27 -13.62
N SER A 250 15.92 3.89 -12.92
CA SER A 250 16.44 3.33 -11.66
C SER A 250 16.25 4.27 -10.48
N ILE A 251 15.99 3.68 -9.32
CA ILE A 251 15.91 4.36 -8.02
C ILE A 251 17.18 4.02 -7.24
N THR A 252 18.02 5.03 -6.98
CA THR A 252 19.14 4.90 -6.05
C THR A 252 18.70 5.39 -4.69
N LEU A 253 18.56 4.47 -3.75
CA LEU A 253 18.04 4.74 -2.41
C LEU A 253 19.20 4.90 -1.44
N LEU A 254 19.43 6.14 -1.00
CA LEU A 254 20.40 6.47 0.03
C LEU A 254 19.78 6.26 1.41
N HIS A 255 20.47 5.53 2.29
CA HIS A 255 20.00 5.22 3.64
C HIS A 255 21.07 5.41 4.71
N THR A 256 20.64 5.70 5.93
CA THR A 256 21.50 5.95 7.11
C THR A 256 21.88 4.68 7.86
N SER A 257 21.00 3.68 7.85
CA SER A 257 21.19 2.41 8.56
C SER A 257 22.08 1.43 7.78
N ILE A 258 22.45 0.30 8.40
CA ILE A 258 23.21 -0.78 7.72
C ILE A 258 22.43 -1.35 6.52
N GLN A 259 21.10 -1.42 6.63
CA GLN A 259 20.20 -1.84 5.56
C GLN A 259 19.12 -0.79 5.34
N PRO A 260 18.60 -0.64 4.10
CA PRO A 260 17.49 0.27 3.83
C PRO A 260 16.20 -0.23 4.49
N ASN A 261 15.43 0.68 5.11
CA ASN A 261 14.07 0.35 5.55
C ASN A 261 13.07 0.51 4.40
N ILE A 262 12.78 -0.59 3.73
CA ILE A 262 11.81 -0.67 2.63
C ILE A 262 10.70 -1.69 2.93
N SER A 263 10.37 -1.84 4.22
CA SER A 263 9.42 -2.84 4.72
C SER A 263 8.02 -2.75 4.14
N LEU A 264 7.60 -1.59 3.61
CA LEU A 264 6.30 -1.42 2.97
C LEU A 264 6.23 -2.04 1.57
N LEU A 265 7.38 -2.28 0.90
CA LEU A 265 7.42 -2.90 -0.43
C LEU A 265 6.93 -4.34 -0.45
N LYS A 266 6.89 -5.02 0.71
CA LYS A 266 6.34 -6.38 0.84
C LYS A 266 4.88 -6.46 0.37
N HIS A 267 4.11 -5.40 0.57
CA HIS A 267 2.71 -5.31 0.14
C HIS A 267 2.57 -5.25 -1.39
N PHE A 268 3.66 -4.95 -2.09
CA PHE A 268 3.78 -4.93 -3.53
C PHE A 268 4.61 -6.10 -4.07
N GLY A 269 4.83 -7.14 -3.26
CA GLY A 269 5.52 -8.36 -3.68
C GLY A 269 7.05 -8.29 -3.69
N TYR A 270 7.64 -7.27 -3.08
CA TYR A 270 9.10 -7.15 -2.97
C TYR A 270 9.55 -7.17 -1.51
N ASP A 271 10.23 -8.25 -1.11
CA ASP A 271 10.88 -8.40 0.20
C ASP A 271 12.39 -8.25 0.04
N SER A 272 13.00 -7.33 0.77
CA SER A 272 14.45 -7.11 0.75
C SER A 272 15.26 -8.25 1.38
N ASN A 273 14.65 -9.01 2.29
CA ASN A 273 15.31 -10.13 2.97
C ASN A 273 15.30 -11.39 2.10
N SER A 274 14.29 -11.54 1.25
CA SER A 274 14.14 -12.61 0.28
C SER A 274 13.78 -12.04 -1.10
N PRO A 275 14.73 -11.35 -1.76
CA PRO A 275 14.44 -10.64 -3.00
C PRO A 275 14.10 -11.62 -4.12
N ASP A 276 12.91 -11.46 -4.70
CA ASP A 276 12.55 -12.18 -5.91
C ASP A 276 13.28 -11.58 -7.11
N SER A 277 14.18 -12.37 -7.69
CA SER A 277 14.94 -12.02 -8.89
C SER A 277 14.08 -11.65 -10.12
N THR A 278 12.82 -12.08 -10.14
CA THR A 278 11.87 -11.78 -11.22
C THR A 278 11.14 -10.46 -11.02
N HIS A 279 11.16 -9.91 -9.79
CA HIS A 279 10.55 -8.64 -9.48
C HIS A 279 11.37 -7.49 -10.09
N ALA A 280 10.73 -6.52 -10.75
CA ALA A 280 11.42 -5.42 -11.41
C ALA A 280 12.34 -4.62 -10.47
N LEU A 281 11.90 -4.37 -9.23
CA LEU A 281 12.75 -3.70 -8.23
C LEU A 281 14.09 -4.40 -7.96
N HIS A 282 14.25 -5.70 -8.22
CA HIS A 282 15.53 -6.39 -8.03
C HIS A 282 16.67 -5.77 -8.86
N THR A 283 16.37 -5.30 -10.08
CA THR A 283 17.34 -4.63 -10.98
C THR A 283 17.21 -3.10 -10.92
N HIS A 284 16.02 -2.58 -10.65
CA HIS A 284 15.72 -1.14 -10.70
C HIS A 284 15.96 -0.38 -9.37
N LEU A 285 16.00 -1.07 -8.22
CA LEU A 285 16.29 -0.48 -6.90
C LEU A 285 17.75 -0.74 -6.50
N LYS A 286 18.48 0.36 -6.27
CA LYS A 286 19.91 0.36 -5.95
C LYS A 286 20.12 0.98 -4.56
N PRO A 287 20.11 0.19 -3.47
CA PRO A 287 20.37 0.72 -2.14
C PRO A 287 21.85 1.07 -1.96
N LEU A 288 22.10 2.17 -1.27
CA LEU A 288 23.43 2.72 -0.99
C LEU A 288 23.42 3.34 0.42
N SER A 289 24.43 3.09 1.24
CA SER A 289 24.57 3.76 2.54
C SER A 289 25.32 5.09 2.42
N TRP A 290 25.14 6.00 3.39
CA TRP A 290 25.95 7.23 3.48
C TRP A 290 27.46 6.95 3.58
N LEU A 291 27.86 5.90 4.31
CA LEU A 291 29.25 5.46 4.39
C LEU A 291 29.78 5.09 3.00
N GLN A 292 29.03 4.29 2.25
CA GLN A 292 29.40 3.88 0.89
C GLN A 292 29.49 5.06 -0.08
N LEU A 293 28.61 6.07 0.08
CA LEU A 293 28.66 7.25 -0.76
C LEU A 293 29.91 8.11 -0.48
N LEU A 294 30.14 8.45 0.79
CA LEU A 294 31.17 9.41 1.20
C LEU A 294 32.55 8.77 1.31
N HIS A 295 32.64 7.64 2.01
CA HIS A 295 33.87 6.94 2.38
C HIS A 295 33.83 5.44 1.99
N PRO A 296 33.73 5.11 0.70
CA PRO A 296 33.58 3.72 0.25
C PRO A 296 34.74 2.82 0.67
N GLY A 297 35.96 3.37 0.79
CA GLY A 297 37.12 2.60 1.26
C GLY A 297 37.03 2.10 2.71
N GLU A 298 36.12 2.65 3.51
CA GLU A 298 35.87 2.23 4.89
C GLU A 298 34.78 1.14 4.98
N ASP A 299 34.07 0.86 3.90
CA ASP A 299 33.07 -0.22 3.86
C ASP A 299 33.67 -1.53 3.35
N GLY A 300 33.65 -2.56 4.19
CA GLY A 300 34.10 -3.90 3.84
C GLY A 300 33.33 -4.55 2.68
N MET A 301 32.12 -4.08 2.34
CA MET A 301 31.39 -4.55 1.15
C MET A 301 31.94 -3.97 -0.16
N TYR A 302 32.66 -2.84 -0.11
CA TYR A 302 33.30 -2.21 -1.26
C TYR A 302 34.74 -2.74 -1.48
N THR A 303 35.33 -3.38 -0.47
CA THR A 303 36.64 -4.04 -0.57
C THR A 303 36.59 -5.29 -1.44
N GLU A 304 37.46 -5.35 -2.46
CA GLU A 304 37.53 -6.50 -3.37
C GLU A 304 37.91 -7.79 -2.63
N PRO A 305 37.09 -8.86 -2.71
CA PRO A 305 37.46 -10.16 -2.20
C PRO A 305 38.67 -10.71 -2.96
N PRO A 306 39.58 -11.45 -2.29
CA PRO A 306 40.75 -12.03 -2.95
C PRO A 306 40.40 -12.80 -4.22
N GLY A 307 41.13 -12.52 -5.30
CA GLY A 307 41.06 -13.31 -6.53
C GLY A 307 41.57 -14.73 -6.27
N VAL A 308 40.79 -15.74 -6.65
CA VAL A 308 41.16 -17.16 -6.54
C VAL A 308 41.21 -17.71 -7.95
N GLY A 309 42.31 -18.39 -8.29
CA GLY A 309 42.52 -18.98 -9.63
C GLY A 309 41.49 -20.08 -9.94
N ALA A 310 41.25 -20.35 -11.23
CA ALA A 310 40.28 -21.34 -11.67
C ALA A 310 40.60 -22.76 -11.16
N GLU A 311 41.89 -23.10 -11.09
CA GLU A 311 42.38 -24.38 -10.58
C GLU A 311 42.09 -24.53 -9.08
N GLU A 312 42.41 -23.51 -8.28
CA GLU A 312 42.14 -23.50 -6.84
C GLU A 312 40.62 -23.53 -6.54
N LEU A 313 39.81 -22.82 -7.33
CA LEU A 313 38.34 -22.88 -7.25
C LEU A 313 37.78 -24.25 -7.61
N GLY A 314 38.43 -24.97 -8.53
CA GLY A 314 38.11 -26.35 -8.89
C GLY A 314 38.26 -27.31 -7.71
N GLY A 315 39.26 -27.07 -6.85
CA GLY A 315 39.51 -27.84 -5.63
C GLY A 315 38.59 -27.50 -4.44
N TYR A 316 37.77 -26.45 -4.52
CA TYR A 316 36.89 -26.07 -3.42
C TYR A 316 35.70 -27.01 -3.27
N LYS A 317 35.36 -27.35 -2.02
CA LYS A 317 34.06 -27.96 -1.70
C LYS A 317 32.91 -27.09 -2.23
N PRO A 318 31.78 -27.67 -2.70
CA PRO A 318 30.68 -26.92 -3.29
C PRO A 318 30.18 -25.72 -2.46
N ALA A 319 30.06 -25.87 -1.13
CA ALA A 319 29.64 -24.80 -0.24
C ALA A 319 30.64 -23.63 -0.16
N LYS A 320 31.96 -23.93 -0.11
CA LYS A 320 33.03 -22.92 -0.10
C LYS A 320 33.04 -22.16 -1.43
N ARG A 321 32.92 -22.88 -2.55
CA ARG A 321 32.81 -22.31 -3.90
C ARG A 321 31.58 -21.40 -4.05
N ALA A 322 30.42 -21.83 -3.56
CA ALA A 322 29.21 -21.01 -3.57
C ALA A 322 29.34 -19.75 -2.69
N SER A 323 29.98 -19.85 -1.52
CA SER A 323 30.27 -18.71 -0.64
C SER A 323 31.18 -17.69 -1.32
N TYR A 324 32.24 -18.16 -1.98
CA TYR A 324 33.17 -17.33 -2.76
C TYR A 324 32.44 -16.49 -3.81
N PHE A 325 31.66 -17.15 -4.68
CA PHE A 325 30.94 -16.43 -5.73
C PHE A 325 29.84 -15.51 -5.18
N ARG A 326 29.17 -15.86 -4.07
CA ARG A 326 28.25 -14.93 -3.39
C ARG A 326 28.95 -13.68 -2.89
N LYS A 327 30.15 -13.81 -2.30
CA LYS A 327 30.94 -12.69 -1.81
C LYS A 327 31.38 -11.79 -2.98
N ARG A 328 31.87 -12.37 -4.08
CA ARG A 328 32.23 -11.61 -5.29
C ARG A 328 31.04 -10.85 -5.88
N ARG A 329 29.90 -11.51 -6.11
CA ARG A 329 28.69 -10.85 -6.65
C ARG A 329 28.21 -9.70 -5.77
N ARG A 330 28.24 -9.87 -4.44
CA ARG A 330 27.86 -8.81 -3.50
C ARG A 330 28.80 -7.61 -3.60
N TRP A 331 30.10 -7.85 -3.66
CA TRP A 331 31.11 -6.81 -3.86
C TRP A 331 30.93 -6.11 -5.21
N GLU A 332 30.83 -6.84 -6.31
CA GLU A 332 30.61 -6.27 -7.65
C GLU A 332 29.36 -5.39 -7.68
N ARG A 333 28.28 -5.81 -7.01
CA ARG A 333 27.02 -5.04 -6.97
C ARG A 333 27.20 -3.77 -6.15
N CYS A 334 27.81 -3.87 -4.98
CA CYS A 334 28.12 -2.72 -4.12
C CYS A 334 28.99 -1.71 -4.88
N ARG A 335 30.12 -2.17 -5.44
CA ARG A 335 31.04 -1.35 -6.22
C ARG A 335 30.34 -0.67 -7.39
N SER A 336 29.57 -1.41 -8.18
CA SER A 336 28.83 -0.84 -9.31
C SER A 336 27.86 0.26 -8.88
N ILE A 337 27.13 0.07 -7.77
CA ILE A 337 26.17 1.07 -7.27
C ILE A 337 26.91 2.32 -6.76
N VAL A 338 27.99 2.14 -6.00
CA VAL A 338 28.83 3.24 -5.48
C VAL A 338 29.44 4.04 -6.61
N ASP A 339 30.12 3.39 -7.54
CA ASP A 339 30.83 4.03 -8.66
C ASP A 339 29.85 4.75 -9.59
N GLU A 340 28.69 4.16 -9.85
CA GLU A 340 27.63 4.79 -10.64
C GLU A 340 27.01 6.00 -9.92
N THR A 341 26.84 5.93 -8.59
CA THR A 341 26.27 7.04 -7.81
C THR A 341 27.23 8.21 -7.71
N ARG A 342 28.51 7.95 -7.40
CA ARG A 342 29.54 9.00 -7.28
C ARG A 342 29.87 9.68 -8.61
N ARG A 343 29.63 9.02 -9.75
CA ARG A 343 29.67 9.66 -11.08
C ARG A 343 28.56 10.70 -11.28
N GLY A 344 27.53 10.71 -10.44
CA GLY A 344 26.41 11.63 -10.55
C GLY A 344 25.59 11.42 -11.82
N GLY A 345 25.01 12.50 -12.33
CA GLY A 345 24.15 12.47 -13.50
C GLY A 345 22.74 11.96 -13.20
N PHE A 346 22.21 12.24 -12.01
CA PHE A 346 20.82 11.94 -11.68
C PHE A 346 19.86 12.94 -12.33
N ASP A 347 18.73 12.47 -12.83
CA ASP A 347 17.68 13.26 -13.48
C ASP A 347 16.70 13.89 -12.48
N GLY A 348 16.79 13.49 -11.21
CA GLY A 348 15.99 14.07 -10.13
C GLY A 348 16.46 13.60 -8.76
N LEU A 349 16.21 14.45 -7.77
CA LEU A 349 16.49 14.21 -6.35
C LEU A 349 15.18 14.31 -5.56
N VAL A 350 14.93 13.29 -4.74
CA VAL A 350 13.81 13.25 -3.79
C VAL A 350 14.38 13.05 -2.40
N VAL A 351 14.07 13.96 -1.47
CA VAL A 351 14.52 13.85 -0.08
C VAL A 351 13.30 13.86 0.82
N VAL A 352 13.09 12.75 1.53
CA VAL A 352 12.03 12.58 2.51
C VAL A 352 12.69 11.96 3.75
N SER A 353 13.14 12.83 4.66
CA SER A 353 13.96 12.48 5.81
C SER A 353 13.95 13.58 6.88
N CYS A 354 14.32 13.22 8.11
CA CYS A 354 14.58 14.12 9.23
C CYS A 354 16.05 14.63 9.29
N LEU A 355 16.89 14.30 8.31
CA LEU A 355 18.28 14.79 8.24
C LEU A 355 18.33 16.32 8.11
N GLU A 356 19.44 16.90 8.60
CA GLU A 356 19.72 18.33 8.43
C GLU A 356 19.86 18.65 6.93
N PRO A 357 19.01 19.54 6.37
CA PRO A 357 18.93 19.72 4.93
C PRO A 357 20.21 20.25 4.28
N VAL A 358 20.93 21.18 4.92
CA VAL A 358 22.09 21.85 4.30
C VAL A 358 23.23 20.86 4.10
N GLY A 359 23.56 20.06 5.11
CA GLY A 359 24.58 19.02 5.06
C GLY A 359 24.22 17.91 4.08
N ALA A 360 22.98 17.42 4.11
CA ALA A 360 22.53 16.40 3.17
C ALA A 360 22.58 16.93 1.73
N LEU A 361 22.00 18.10 1.45
CA LEU A 361 21.96 18.67 0.11
C LEU A 361 23.34 19.05 -0.42
N GLY A 362 24.26 19.49 0.45
CA GLY A 362 25.64 19.80 0.07
C GLY A 362 26.36 18.62 -0.60
N HIS A 363 26.06 17.39 -0.19
CA HIS A 363 26.60 16.18 -0.80
C HIS A 363 25.80 15.66 -2.01
N LEU A 364 24.49 15.93 -2.06
CA LEU A 364 23.59 15.32 -3.05
C LEU A 364 23.39 16.19 -4.30
N LEU A 365 23.31 17.51 -4.15
CA LEU A 365 23.10 18.43 -5.27
C LEU A 365 24.17 18.30 -6.37
N PRO A 366 25.48 18.14 -6.06
CA PRO A 366 26.49 17.92 -7.09
C PRO A 366 26.30 16.65 -7.93
N LEU A 367 25.50 15.69 -7.45
CA LEU A 367 25.22 14.43 -8.16
C LEU A 367 24.05 14.56 -9.15
N VAL A 368 23.26 15.63 -9.05
CA VAL A 368 22.09 15.88 -9.91
C VAL A 368 22.54 16.65 -11.16
N LYS A 369 22.00 16.30 -12.33
CA LYS A 369 22.26 17.04 -13.57
C LYS A 369 21.78 18.49 -13.44
N GLY A 370 22.51 19.41 -14.06
CA GLY A 370 21.98 20.74 -14.36
C GLY A 370 20.75 20.61 -15.26
N GLY A 371 19.71 21.39 -14.96
CA GLY A 371 18.45 21.43 -15.72
C GLY A 371 18.55 22.19 -17.03
#